data_AF-A0A2W2EZ53-F1
#
_entry.id   AF-A0A2W2EZ53-F1
#
_cell.length_a   1.000
_cell.length_b   1.000
_cell.length_c   1.000
_cell.angle_alpha   90.00
_cell.angle_beta   90.00
_cell.angle_gamma   90.00
#
_symmetry.space_group_name_H-M   'P 1'
#
loop_
_entity.id
_entity.type
_entity.pdbx_description
1 polymer ?
#
loop_
_entity_poly.entity_id
_entity_poly.type
_entity_poly.pdbx_seq_one_letter_code
_entity_poly.pdbx_strand_id
1 'polypeptide(L)' 'MRHPRLRTLQLGFGFLLWVVAGFGLWLGWAGQVVSSLMIAAGLVVHGPRLVTAWRERGSKPAEPAERVLRHYPNWW' A
#
# COMPACT_ATOMS: atom_id res chain seq x y z
N MET A 1 -9.81 -4.70 -17.26
CA MET A 1 -11.14 -4.98 -16.68
C MET A 1 -10.98 -5.12 -15.17
N ARG A 2 -11.46 -4.14 -14.40
CA ARG A 2 -11.27 -4.09 -12.93
C ARG A 2 -12.26 -5.06 -12.28
N HIS A 3 -11.80 -6.22 -11.82
CA HIS A 3 -12.64 -7.22 -11.15
C HIS A 3 -13.08 -6.70 -9.76
N PRO A 4 -14.33 -6.23 -9.61
CA PRO A 4 -14.77 -5.62 -8.35
C PRO A 4 -14.89 -6.66 -7.23
N ARG A 5 -15.21 -7.92 -7.58
CA ARG A 5 -15.32 -9.04 -6.64
C ARG A 5 -14.01 -9.37 -5.94
N LEU A 6 -12.87 -9.28 -6.64
CA LEU A 6 -11.54 -9.49 -6.04
C LEU A 6 -11.21 -8.44 -4.98
N ARG A 7 -11.64 -7.19 -5.20
CA ARG A 7 -11.44 -6.09 -4.26
C ARG A 7 -12.32 -6.24 -3.02
N THR A 8 -13.56 -6.69 -3.19
CA THR A 8 -14.46 -6.99 -2.06
C THR A 8 -13.94 -8.14 -1.23
N LEU A 9 -13.44 -9.21 -1.86
CA LEU A 9 -12.82 -10.34 -1.16
C LEU A 9 -11.58 -9.92 -0.38
N GLN A 10 -10.73 -9.08 -0.97
CA GLN A 10 -9.52 -8.57 -0.31
C GLN A 10 -9.85 -7.68 0.91
N LEU A 11 -10.86 -6.82 0.80
CA LEU A 11 -11.33 -5.99 1.92
C LEU A 11 -11.95 -6.86 3.03
N GLY A 12 -12.76 -7.85 2.68
CA GLY A 12 -13.33 -8.80 3.64
C GLY A 12 -12.25 -9.61 4.36
N PHE A 13 -11.22 -10.06 3.64
CA PHE A 13 -10.10 -10.79 4.21
C PHE A 13 -9.25 -9.91 5.13
N GLY A 14 -8.97 -8.66 4.73
CA GLY A 14 -8.28 -7.68 5.57
C GLY A 14 -9.05 -7.34 6.85
N PHE A 15 -10.38 -7.22 6.75
CA PHE A 15 -11.23 -6.99 7.91
C PHE A 15 -11.23 -8.18 8.87
N LEU A 16 -11.30 -9.41 8.34
CA LEU A 16 -11.26 -10.63 9.14
C LEU A 16 -9.92 -10.74 9.90
N LEU A 17 -8.79 -10.50 9.21
CA LEU A 17 -7.46 -10.45 9.83
C LEU A 17 -7.37 -9.39 10.93
N TRP A 18 -7.99 -8.22 10.73
CA TRP A 18 -8.02 -7.15 11.72
C TRP A 18 -8.79 -7.58 12.98
N VAL A 19 -9.97 -8.19 12.82
CA VAL A 19 -10.76 -8.72 13.95
C VAL A 19 -9.98 -9.79 14.71
N VAL A 20 -9.35 -10.73 13.99
CA VAL A 20 -8.53 -11.79 14.61
C VAL A 20 -7.33 -11.22 15.36
N ALA A 21 -6.65 -10.20 14.80
CA ALA A 21 -5.52 -9.54 15.48
C ALA A 21 -5.96 -8.77 16.74
N GLY A 22 -7.09 -8.07 16.68
CA GLY A 22 -7.68 -7.39 17.84
C GLY A 22 -8.12 -8.37 18.92
N PHE A 23 -8.68 -9.51 18.52
CA PHE A 23 -9.06 -10.57 19.45
C PHE A 23 -7.84 -11.27 20.06
N GLY A 24 -6.77 -11.48 19.27
CA GLY A 24 -5.49 -11.99 19.75
C GLY A 24 -4.82 -11.06 20.77
N LEU A 25 -4.90 -9.75 20.56
CA LEU A 25 -4.47 -8.74 21.54
C LEU A 25 -5.24 -8.87 22.86
N TRP A 26 -6.56 -9.04 22.79
CA TRP A 26 -7.40 -9.20 23.98
C TRP A 26 -7.08 -10.51 24.73
N LEU A 27 -6.80 -11.59 24.01
CA LEU A 27 -6.37 -12.88 24.59
C LEU A 27 -4.92 -12.88 25.10
N GLY A 28 -4.20 -11.76 25.01
CA GLY A 28 -2.83 -11.65 25.50
C GLY A 28 -1.81 -12.41 24.65
N TRP A 29 -2.08 -12.60 23.36
CA TRP A 29 -1.10 -13.18 22.43
C TRP A 29 0.16 -12.33 22.43
N ALA A 30 1.33 -13.00 22.45
CA ALA A 30 2.63 -12.32 22.46
C ALA A 30 2.68 -11.22 21.40
N GLY A 31 3.12 -10.02 21.79
CA GLY A 31 3.06 -8.82 20.92
C GLY A 31 3.71 -9.00 19.55
N GLN A 32 4.64 -9.94 19.42
CA GLN A 32 5.28 -10.31 18.16
C GLN A 32 4.31 -10.98 17.17
N VAL A 33 3.38 -11.81 17.65
CA VAL A 33 2.38 -12.50 16.81
C VAL A 33 1.36 -11.49 16.28
N VAL A 34 0.89 -10.59 17.14
CA VAL A 34 -0.02 -9.50 16.78
C VAL A 34 0.63 -8.54 15.79
N SER A 35 1.88 -8.14 16.05
CA SER A 35 2.62 -7.23 15.15
C SER A 35 2.82 -7.85 13.77
N SER A 36 3.16 -9.13 13.71
CA SER A 36 3.31 -9.87 12.45
C SER A 36 1.99 -9.95 11.68
N LEU A 37 0.87 -10.21 12.37
CA LEU A 37 -0.48 -10.22 11.79
C LEU A 37 -0.89 -8.85 11.24
N MET A 38 -0.61 -7.77 11.96
CA MET A 38 -0.90 -6.40 11.53
C MET A 38 -0.07 -6.00 10.30
N ILE A 39 1.21 -6.34 10.27
CA ILE A 39 2.08 -6.09 9.11
C ILE A 39 1.60 -6.89 7.91
N ALA A 40 1.26 -8.17 8.09
CA ALA A 40 0.72 -9.01 7.02
C ALA A 40 -0.60 -8.46 6.48
N ALA A 41 -1.52 -8.03 7.35
CA ALA A 41 -2.78 -7.41 6.95
C ALA A 41 -2.54 -6.11 6.16
N GLY A 42 -1.65 -5.25 6.64
CA GLY A 42 -1.25 -4.02 5.95
C GLY A 42 -0.66 -4.30 4.57
N LEU A 43 0.19 -5.33 4.45
CA LEU A 43 0.80 -5.72 3.18
C LEU A 43 -0.22 -6.31 2.21
N VAL A 44 -1.19 -7.11 2.68
CA VAL A 44 -2.27 -7.63 1.85
C VAL A 44 -3.16 -6.49 1.34
N VAL A 45 -3.50 -5.51 2.18
CA VAL A 45 -4.39 -4.41 1.81
C VAL A 45 -3.69 -3.36 0.92
N HIS A 46 -2.46 -2.98 1.27
CA HIS A 46 -1.75 -1.87 0.63
C HIS A 46 -0.66 -2.30 -0.35
N GLY A 47 -0.16 -3.54 -0.27
CA GLY A 47 0.90 -4.07 -1.12
C GLY A 47 0.62 -3.93 -2.61
N PRO A 48 -0.57 -4.33 -3.12
CA PRO A 48 -0.90 -4.18 -4.54
C PRO A 48 -0.86 -2.71 -4.99
N ARG A 49 -1.32 -1.77 -4.14
CA ARG A 49 -1.30 -0.33 -4.43
C ARG A 49 0.12 0.24 -4.43
N LEU A 50 0.97 -0.24 -3.53
CA LEU A 50 2.39 0.12 -3.48
C LEU A 50 3.13 -0.38 -4.72
N VAL A 51 2.91 -1.64 -5.11
CA VAL A 51 3.52 -2.23 -6.32
C VAL A 51 3.06 -1.50 -7.57
N THR A 52 1.77 -1.16 -7.70
CA THR A 52 1.30 -0.36 -8.84
C THR A 52 1.90 1.04 -8.84
N ALA A 53 2.00 1.70 -7.69
CA ALA A 53 2.58 3.04 -7.59
C ALA A 53 4.09 3.04 -7.92
N TRP A 54 4.82 1.99 -7.53
CA TRP A 54 6.23 1.79 -7.89
C TRP A 54 6.39 1.54 -9.39
N ARG A 55 5.53 0.69 -9.97
CA ARG A 55 5.52 0.42 -11.41
C ARG A 55 5.20 1.67 -12.23
N GLU A 56 4.25 2.48 -11.77
CA GLU A 56 3.89 3.77 -12.40
C GLU A 56 5.04 4.79 -12.31
N ARG A 57 5.82 4.81 -11.21
CA ARG A 57 7.03 5.65 -11.13
C ARG A 57 8.11 5.19 -12.09
N GLY A 58 8.38 3.89 -12.17
CA GLY A 58 9.38 3.34 -13.09
C GLY A 58 9.00 3.47 -14.56
N SER A 59 7.70 3.60 -14.86
CA SER A 59 7.18 3.73 -16.23
C SER A 59 6.92 5.17 -16.65
N LYS A 60 7.05 6.15 -15.74
CA LYS A 60 6.94 7.56 -16.12
C LYS A 60 8.21 7.95 -16.87
N PRO A 61 8.12 8.41 -18.13
CA PRO A 61 9.26 9.02 -18.79
C PRO A 61 9.70 10.21 -17.93
N ALA A 62 11.02 10.32 -17.70
CA ALA A 62 11.57 11.49 -17.04
C ALA A 62 11.04 12.74 -17.73
N GLU A 63 10.51 13.70 -16.98
CA GLU A 63 10.08 14.95 -17.60
C GLU A 63 11.29 15.59 -18.30
N PRO A 64 11.14 16.04 -19.56
CA PRO A 64 12.24 16.61 -20.30
C PRO A 64 12.78 17.82 -19.54
N ALA A 65 14.11 17.92 -19.45
CA ALA A 65 14.80 18.95 -18.67
C ALA A 65 14.32 20.38 -19.02
N GLU A 66 13.96 20.64 -20.27
CA GLU A 66 13.37 21.92 -20.72
C GLU A 66 12.05 22.28 -20.03
N ARG A 67 11.22 21.31 -19.67
CA ARG A 67 9.96 21.55 -18.95
C ARG A 67 10.21 21.93 -17.50
N VAL A 68 11.22 21.33 -16.88
CA VAL A 68 11.66 21.66 -15.51
C VAL A 68 12.32 23.04 -15.49
N LEU A 69 13.23 23.31 -16.43
CA LEU A 69 13.93 24.59 -16.54
C LEU A 69 13.00 25.78 -16.85
N ARG A 70 11.87 25.57 -17.54
CA ARG A 70 10.88 26.61 -17.77
C ARG A 70 10.15 27.07 -16.49
N HIS A 71 10.09 26.23 -15.45
CA HIS A 71 9.48 26.57 -14.17
C HIS A 71 10.44 27.20 -13.16
N TYR A 72 11.75 27.09 -13.39
CA TYR A 72 12.75 27.78 -12.61
C TYR A 72 13.14 29.08 -13.32
N PRO A 73 12.82 30.27 -12.76
CA PRO A 73 13.37 31.50 -13.29
C PRO A 73 14.90 31.42 -13.24
N ASN A 74 15.55 31.58 -14.39
CA ASN A 74 17.00 31.67 -14.52
C ASN A 74 17.53 32.77 -13.59
N TRP A 75 18.19 32.40 -12.48
CA TRP A 75 18.87 33.32 -11.55
C TRP A 75 20.39 33.28 -11.74
N TRP A 76 20.82 33.34 -13.01
CA TRP A 76 22.21 33.45 -13.43
C TRP A 76 22.29 34.45 -14.57
#